data_AF-A0A7D9JSD6-F1
#
_entry.id   AF-A0A7D9JSD6-F1
#
_cell.length_a   1.000
_cell.length_b   1.000
_cell.length_c   1.000
_cell.angle_alpha   90.00
_cell.angle_beta   90.00
_cell.angle_gamma   90.00
#
_symmetry.space_group_name_H-M   'P 1'
#
loop_
_entity.id
_entity.type
_entity.pdbx_description
1 polymer ?
#
loop_
_entity_poly.entity_id
_entity_poly.type
_entity_poly.pdbx_seq_one_letter_code
_entity_poly.pdbx_strand_id
1 'polypeptide(L)' 'ENFSTDQYSDTSKDLLNLYINVMLGQAQECLLEKSMLDNRKNSLVARIAMQVQNYYTEAIACLTSSFGEILPPRMHK' A
#
# COMPACT_ATOMS: atom_id res chain seq x y z
N GLU A 1 3.26 8.84 -20.63
CA GLU A 1 4.14 8.93 -19.44
C GLU A 1 4.68 10.36 -19.38
N ASN A 2 4.53 11.06 -18.26
CA ASN A 2 4.79 12.51 -18.16
C ASN A 2 6.25 12.87 -17.84
N PHE A 3 7.06 11.92 -17.34
CA PHE A 3 8.48 12.13 -17.00
C PHE A 3 9.28 10.85 -17.25
N SER A 4 10.55 10.98 -17.65
CA SER A 4 11.50 9.87 -17.76
C SER A 4 12.00 9.48 -16.37
N THR A 5 11.46 8.41 -15.82
CA THR A 5 11.68 7.98 -14.43
C THR A 5 12.94 7.15 -14.20
N ASP A 6 13.61 6.71 -15.26
CA ASP A 6 14.77 5.82 -15.18
C ASP A 6 16.12 6.54 -15.04
N GLN A 7 16.11 7.87 -14.89
CA GLN A 7 17.34 8.67 -14.83
C GLN A 7 18.01 8.66 -13.45
N TYR A 8 17.23 8.44 -12.38
CA TYR A 8 17.72 8.34 -11.00
C TYR A 8 17.09 7.13 -10.30
N SER A 9 17.87 6.44 -9.46
CA SER A 9 17.41 5.22 -8.80
C SER A 9 16.25 5.45 -7.84
N ASP A 10 16.18 6.63 -7.23
CA ASP A 10 15.11 7.06 -6.31
C ASP A 10 13.80 7.44 -7.04
N THR A 11 13.86 7.72 -8.33
CA THR A 11 12.69 7.99 -9.18
C THR A 11 12.30 6.81 -10.06
N SER A 12 12.95 5.66 -9.90
CA SER A 12 12.64 4.46 -10.67
C SER A 12 11.15 4.09 -10.57
N LYS A 13 10.60 3.52 -11.65
CA LYS A 13 9.18 3.17 -11.72
C LYS A 13 8.74 2.26 -10.57
N ASP A 14 9.57 1.30 -10.20
CA ASP A 14 9.28 0.35 -9.11
C ASP A 14 9.19 1.05 -7.75
N LEU A 15 10.11 1.96 -7.46
CA LEU A 15 10.12 2.69 -6.20
C LEU A 15 8.97 3.72 -6.14
N LEU A 16 8.66 4.38 -7.25
CA LEU A 16 7.48 5.26 -7.32
C LEU A 16 6.18 4.48 -7.15
N ASN A 17 6.07 3.28 -7.74
CA ASN A 17 4.91 2.40 -7.53
C ASN A 17 4.79 1.95 -6.07
N LEU A 18 5.92 1.65 -5.41
CA LEU A 18 5.94 1.40 -3.97
C LEU A 18 5.42 2.61 -3.19
N TYR A 19 5.93 3.82 -3.47
CA TYR A 19 5.48 5.04 -2.80
C TYR A 19 4.00 5.30 -3.00
N ILE A 20 3.49 5.12 -4.23
CA ILE A 20 2.06 5.28 -4.53
C ILE A 20 1.22 4.33 -3.66
N ASN A 21 1.57 3.04 -3.63
CA ASN A 21 0.81 2.05 -2.86
C ASN A 21 0.87 2.33 -1.35
N VAL A 22 2.03 2.71 -0.81
CA VAL A 22 2.17 3.05 0.61
C VAL A 22 1.34 4.29 0.96
N MET A 23 1.47 5.37 0.18
CA MET A 23 0.77 6.63 0.47
C MET A 23 -0.75 6.49 0.35
N LEU A 24 -1.23 5.73 -0.64
CA LEU A 24 -2.65 5.41 -0.76
C LEU A 24 -3.15 4.49 0.36
N GLY A 25 -2.34 3.50 0.77
CA GLY A 25 -2.63 2.65 1.92
C GLY A 25 -2.81 3.46 3.21
N GLN A 26 -1.87 4.37 3.49
CA GLN A 26 -1.92 5.29 4.64
C GLN A 26 -3.14 6.22 4.60
N ALA A 27 -3.44 6.81 3.43
CA ALA A 27 -4.64 7.63 3.27
C ALA A 27 -5.91 6.82 3.56
N GLN A 28 -5.94 5.54 3.17
CA GLN A 28 -7.06 4.65 3.43
C GLN A 28 -7.14 4.24 4.92
N GLU A 29 -6.02 4.13 5.64
CA GLU A 29 -6.01 3.95 7.10
C GLU A 29 -6.62 5.14 7.82
N CYS A 30 -6.23 6.37 7.45
CA CYS A 30 -6.84 7.57 8.01
C CYS A 30 -8.37 7.59 7.75
N LEU A 31 -8.80 7.16 6.57
CA LEU A 31 -10.23 7.04 6.26
C LEU A 31 -10.90 5.93 7.09
N LEU A 32 -10.22 4.81 7.33
CA LEU A 32 -10.72 3.71 8.14
C LEU A 32 -10.95 4.16 9.59
N GLU A 33 -9.95 4.75 10.21
CA GLU A 33 -10.02 5.30 11.57
C GLU A 33 -11.17 6.30 11.68
N LYS A 34 -11.26 7.23 10.73
CA LYS A 34 -12.37 8.18 10.67
C LYS A 34 -13.72 7.48 10.55
N SER A 35 -13.82 6.45 9.70
CA SER A 35 -15.09 5.73 9.48
C SER A 35 -15.56 4.96 10.73
N MET A 36 -14.62 4.45 11.53
CA MET A 36 -14.91 3.82 12.81
C MET A 36 -15.36 4.86 13.85
N LEU A 37 -14.67 6.01 13.93
CA LEU A 37 -15.03 7.12 14.82
C LEU A 37 -16.42 7.70 14.47
N ASP A 38 -16.73 7.82 13.18
CA ASP A 38 -18.03 8.27 12.66
C ASP A 38 -19.16 7.23 12.87
N ASN A 39 -18.87 6.05 13.43
CA ASN A 39 -19.82 4.93 13.55
C ASN A 39 -20.52 4.59 12.21
N ARG A 40 -19.75 4.56 11.11
CA ARG A 40 -20.28 4.14 9.81
C ARG A 40 -20.70 2.68 9.85
N LYS A 41 -21.57 2.27 8.91
CA LYS A 41 -22.03 0.88 8.79
C LYS A 41 -20.84 -0.07 8.72
N ASN A 42 -20.88 -1.16 9.50
CA ASN A 42 -19.81 -2.16 9.56
C ASN A 42 -19.41 -2.71 8.18
N SER A 43 -20.37 -2.85 7.25
CA SER A 43 -20.09 -3.29 5.89
C SER A 43 -19.23 -2.30 5.10
N LEU A 44 -19.37 -0.99 5.34
CA LEU A 44 -18.52 0.04 4.75
C LEU A 44 -17.13 0.00 5.37
N VAL A 45 -17.05 -0.05 6.71
CA VAL A 45 -15.78 -0.14 7.44
C VAL A 45 -14.96 -1.34 6.99
N ALA A 46 -15.59 -2.51 6.83
CA ALA A 46 -14.94 -3.73 6.35
C ALA A 46 -14.38 -3.57 4.93
N ARG A 47 -15.10 -2.88 4.02
CA ARG A 47 -14.62 -2.60 2.67
C ARG A 47 -13.43 -1.65 2.66
N ILE A 48 -13.44 -0.63 3.51
CA ILE A 48 -12.33 0.30 3.65
C ILE A 48 -11.09 -0.46 4.17
N ALA A 49 -11.24 -1.31 5.19
CA ALA A 49 -10.15 -2.13 5.73
C ALA A 49 -9.57 -3.10 4.70
N MET A 50 -10.42 -3.75 3.89
CA MET A 50 -9.98 -4.60 2.78
C MET A 50 -9.14 -3.78 1.77
N GLN A 51 -9.54 -2.55 1.47
CA GLN A 51 -8.78 -1.69 0.56
C GLN A 51 -7.41 -1.29 1.14
N VAL A 52 -7.30 -1.03 2.46
CA VAL A 52 -6.00 -0.84 3.13
C VAL A 52 -5.11 -2.06 2.91
N GLN A 53 -5.63 -3.27 3.16
CA GLN A 53 -4.88 -4.51 3.01
C GLN A 53 -4.43 -4.73 1.56
N ASN A 54 -5.25 -4.40 0.56
CA ASN A 54 -4.88 -4.50 -0.85
C ASN A 54 -3.67 -3.61 -1.16
N TYR A 55 -3.71 -2.32 -0.78
CA TYR A 55 -2.59 -1.39 -1.04
C TYR A 55 -1.28 -1.86 -0.40
N TYR A 56 -1.32 -2.34 0.84
CA TYR A 56 -0.11 -2.86 1.48
C TYR A 56 0.35 -4.21 0.92
N THR A 57 -0.56 -5.02 0.40
CA THR A 57 -0.18 -6.27 -0.27
C THR A 57 0.55 -5.96 -1.58
N GLU A 58 0.08 -4.99 -2.35
CA GLU A 58 0.78 -4.50 -3.56
C GLU A 58 2.12 -3.84 -3.21
N ALA A 59 2.19 -3.02 -2.16
CA ALA A 59 3.44 -2.44 -1.69
C ALA A 59 4.48 -3.52 -1.31
N ILE A 60 4.03 -4.57 -0.59
CA ILE A 60 4.89 -5.71 -0.26
C ILE A 60 5.31 -6.45 -1.52
N ALA A 61 4.41 -6.67 -2.48
CA ALA A 61 4.75 -7.33 -3.74
C ALA A 61 5.85 -6.56 -4.50
N CYS A 62 5.74 -5.23 -4.59
CA CYS A 62 6.79 -4.36 -5.14
C CYS A 62 8.11 -4.53 -4.37
N LEU A 63 8.08 -4.50 -3.04
CA LEU A 63 9.27 -4.70 -2.21
C LEU A 63 9.91 -6.08 -2.44
N THR A 64 9.13 -7.15 -2.50
CA THR A 64 9.64 -8.51 -2.69
C THR A 64 10.15 -8.77 -4.10
N SER A 65 9.56 -8.11 -5.10
CA SER A 65 10.00 -8.24 -6.50
C SER A 65 11.29 -7.46 -6.76
N SER A 66 11.48 -6.31 -6.09
CA SER A 66 12.65 -5.43 -6.30
C SER A 66 13.76 -5.64 -5.26
N PHE A 67 13.47 -6.18 -4.07
CA PHE A 67 14.39 -6.34 -2.93
C PHE A 67 14.30 -7.73 -2.29
N GLY A 68 14.21 -8.78 -3.10
CA GLY A 68 13.79 -10.16 -2.77
C GLY A 68 14.49 -10.93 -1.63
N GLU A 69 15.27 -10.31 -0.76
CA GLU A 69 15.98 -10.95 0.35
C GLU A 69 15.67 -10.39 1.75
N ILE A 70 14.89 -9.31 1.89
CA ILE A 70 14.81 -8.59 3.18
C ILE A 70 13.59 -8.99 4.04
N LEU A 71 12.55 -9.62 3.49
CA LEU A 71 11.32 -9.90 4.24
C LEU A 71 11.17 -11.38 4.62
N PRO A 72 11.09 -11.74 5.93
CA PRO A 72 10.85 -13.11 6.35
C PRO A 72 9.46 -13.61 5.88
N PRO A 73 9.30 -14.94 5.68
CA PRO A 73 8.06 -15.51 5.19
C PRO A 73 6.88 -15.17 6.10
N ARG A 74 5.76 -14.76 5.47
CA ARG A 74 4.51 -14.38 6.15
C ARG A 74 4.11 -15.48 7.14
N MET A 75 3.95 -15.12 8.41
CA MET A 75 3.30 -16.00 9.39
C MET A 75 1.83 -16.18 8.98
N HIS A 76 1.55 -17.31 8.34
CA HIS A 76 0.19 -17.82 8.26
C HIS A 76 -0.21 -18.24 9.67
N LYS A 77 -1.29 -17.66 10.19
CA LYS A 77 -1.96 -18.19 11.39
C LYS A 77 -2.69 -19.48 11.04
#